data_AF-A0A4Q5RKK9-F1
#
_entry.id   AF-A0A4Q5RKK9-F1
#
_cell.length_a   1.000
_cell.length_b   1.000
_cell.length_c   1.000
_cell.angle_alpha   90.00
_cell.angle_beta   90.00
_cell.angle_gamma   90.00
#
_symmetry.space_group_name_H-M   'P 1'
#
loop_
_entity.id
_entity.type
_entity.pdbx_description
1 polymer ?
#
loop_
_entity_poly.entity_id
_entity_poly.type
_entity_poly.pdbx_seq_one_letter_code
_entity_poly.pdbx_strand_id
1 'polypeptide(L)' 'MEESDKFKRIVEARMKLKARFEGKIRSTPSVSDDKPLGKGKANRHGMPQVPVGQTVTSKWPVLDLGTQPEISTENWSL' A
#
# COMPACT_ATOMS: atom_id res chain seq x y z
N MET A 1 -37.38 -4.59 22.75
CA MET A 1 -37.47 -5.21 21.40
C MET A 1 -36.70 -4.39 20.37
N GLU A 2 -36.81 -3.06 20.36
CA GLU A 2 -36.10 -2.16 19.42
C GLU A 2 -34.56 -2.22 19.44
N GLU A 3 -33.93 -2.37 20.61
CA GLU A 3 -32.46 -2.50 20.69
C GLU A 3 -31.92 -3.72 19.95
N SER A 4 -32.69 -4.83 19.92
CA SER A 4 -32.33 -6.04 19.20
C SER A 4 -32.34 -5.82 17.69
N ASP A 5 -33.28 -5.05 17.17
CA ASP A 5 -33.38 -4.77 15.73
C ASP A 5 -32.37 -3.73 15.27
N LYS A 6 -32.06 -2.74 16.11
CA LYS A 6 -30.93 -1.82 15.87
C LYS A 6 -29.61 -2.58 15.83
N PHE A 7 -29.40 -3.51 16.77
CA PHE A 7 -28.21 -4.35 16.79
C PHE A 7 -28.07 -5.21 15.53
N LYS A 8 -29.14 -5.88 15.10
CA LYS A 8 -29.15 -6.67 13.85
C LYS A 8 -28.77 -5.84 12.63
N ARG A 9 -29.33 -4.64 12.48
CA ARG A 9 -29.00 -3.71 11.38
C ARG A 9 -27.52 -3.32 11.39
N ILE A 10 -26.93 -3.06 12.56
CA ILE A 10 -25.51 -2.73 12.69
C ILE A 10 -24.63 -3.91 12.28
N VAL A 11 -24.96 -5.12 12.74
CA VAL A 11 -24.23 -6.35 12.38
C VAL A 11 -24.30 -6.59 10.87
N GLU A 12 -25.48 -6.47 10.27
CA GLU A 12 -25.69 -6.62 8.83
C GLU A 12 -24.87 -5.61 8.02
N ALA A 13 -24.92 -4.33 8.41
CA ALA A 13 -24.14 -3.28 7.77
C ALA A 13 -22.63 -3.55 7.86
N ARG A 14 -22.14 -4.01 9.02
CA ARG A 14 -20.72 -4.36 9.22
C ARG A 14 -20.30 -5.56 8.39
N MET A 15 -21.15 -6.59 8.29
CA MET A 15 -20.89 -7.77 7.47
C MET A 15 -20.85 -7.41 5.98
N LYS A 16 -21.76 -6.55 5.52
CA LYS A 16 -21.76 -6.04 4.14
C LYS A 16 -20.50 -5.22 3.83
N LEU A 17 -20.05 -4.40 4.78
CA LEU A 17 -18.80 -3.65 4.67
C LEU A 17 -17.60 -4.61 4.59
N LYS A 18 -17.52 -5.59 5.49
CA LYS A 18 -16.47 -6.62 5.51
C LYS A 18 -16.39 -7.36 4.18
N ALA A 19 -17.52 -7.83 3.65
CA ALA A 19 -17.57 -8.52 2.36
C ALA A 19 -17.04 -7.65 1.20
N ARG A 20 -17.36 -6.35 1.18
CA ARG A 20 -16.82 -5.41 0.18
C ARG A 20 -15.31 -5.27 0.29
N PHE A 21 -14.78 -5.14 1.50
CA PHE A 21 -13.32 -5.03 1.71
C PHE A 21 -12.60 -6.34 1.39
N GLU A 22 -13.16 -7.49 1.74
CA GLU A 22 -12.61 -8.80 1.39
C GLU A 22 -12.51 -8.98 -0.13
N GLY A 23 -13.53 -8.54 -0.89
CA GLY A 23 -13.47 -8.53 -2.35
C GLY A 23 -12.31 -7.69 -2.89
N LYS A 24 -12.13 -6.47 -2.37
CA LYS A 24 -11.02 -5.57 -2.76
C LYS A 24 -9.65 -6.15 -2.40
N ILE A 25 -9.53 -6.77 -1.24
CA ILE A 25 -8.29 -7.43 -0.79
C ILE A 25 -7.94 -8.59 -1.71
N ARG A 26 -8.92 -9.43 -2.06
CA ARG A 26 -8.71 -10.54 -3.00
C ARG A 26 -8.26 -10.09 -4.39
N SER A 27 -8.73 -8.93 -4.85
CA SER A 27 -8.31 -8.34 -6.13
C SER A 27 -7.00 -7.56 -6.08
N THR A 28 -6.37 -7.44 -4.91
CA THR A 28 -5.10 -6.72 -4.80
C THR A 28 -3.98 -7.56 -5.42
N PRO A 29 -3.13 -7.00 -6.30
CA PRO A 29 -2.10 -7.75 -7.04
C PRO A 29 -1.28 -8.70 -6.16
N SER A 30 -0.86 -8.27 -4.97
CA SER A 30 -0.09 -9.10 -4.03
C SER A 30 -0.80 -10.36 -3.53
N VAL A 31 -2.13 -10.45 -3.69
CA VAL A 31 -2.97 -11.58 -3.26
C VAL A 31 -3.53 -12.34 -4.46
N SER A 32 -3.82 -11.65 -5.56
CA SER A 32 -4.42 -12.25 -6.76
C SER A 32 -3.41 -12.89 -7.73
N ASP A 33 -2.14 -12.50 -7.67
CA ASP A 33 -1.13 -13.03 -8.59
C ASP A 33 -0.85 -14.51 -8.31
N ASP A 34 -0.80 -15.35 -9.35
CA ASP A 34 -0.54 -16.81 -9.24
C ASP A 34 0.83 -17.12 -8.60
N LYS A 35 1.77 -16.18 -8.71
CA LYS A 35 3.10 -16.26 -8.12
C LYS A 35 3.62 -14.86 -7.80
N PRO A 36 4.50 -14.71 -6.79
CA PRO A 36 5.12 -13.44 -6.51
C PRO A 36 5.94 -12.93 -7.70
N LEU A 37 5.64 -11.71 -8.15
CA LEU A 37 6.32 -11.08 -9.28
C LEU A 37 7.44 -10.15 -8.81
N GLY A 38 8.50 -10.02 -9.62
CA GLY A 38 9.67 -9.20 -9.30
C GLY A 38 10.96 -10.01 -9.26
N LYS A 39 12.01 -9.47 -8.61
CA LYS A 39 13.34 -10.08 -8.50
C LYS A 39 13.93 -9.88 -7.10
N GLY A 40 15.00 -10.61 -6.79
CA GLY A 40 15.73 -10.47 -5.53
C GLY A 40 15.24 -11.39 -4.41
N LYS A 41 15.82 -11.23 -3.21
CA LYS A 41 15.45 -12.02 -2.03
C LYS A 41 14.02 -11.69 -1.60
N ALA A 42 13.33 -12.65 -0.98
CA ALA A 42 12.01 -12.40 -0.41
C ALA A 42 12.09 -11.45 0.79
N ASN A 43 11.13 -10.52 0.89
CA ASN A 43 10.94 -9.66 2.05
C ASN A 43 10.18 -10.40 3.18
N ARG A 44 9.93 -9.72 4.31
CA ARG A 44 9.17 -10.29 5.45
C ARG A 44 7.77 -10.81 5.07
N HIS A 45 7.20 -10.27 3.99
CA HIS A 45 5.88 -10.65 3.48
C HIS A 45 5.94 -11.74 2.40
N GLY A 46 7.13 -12.31 2.12
CA GLY A 46 7.32 -13.36 1.12
C GLY A 46 7.39 -12.86 -0.33
N MET A 47 7.34 -11.54 -0.55
CA MET A 47 7.36 -10.95 -1.90
C MET A 47 8.80 -10.65 -2.35
N PRO A 48 9.13 -10.71 -3.64
CA PRO A 48 10.42 -10.29 -4.18
C PRO A 48 10.74 -8.85 -3.77
N GLN A 49 11.99 -8.62 -3.35
CA GLN A 49 12.45 -7.31 -2.88
C GLN A 49 12.41 -6.22 -3.96
N VAL A 50 12.54 -6.58 -5.23
CA VAL A 50 12.51 -5.66 -6.37
C VAL A 50 11.22 -5.88 -7.16
N PRO A 51 10.29 -4.91 -7.20
CA PRO A 51 9.08 -4.96 -8.02
C PRO A 51 9.34 -5.11 -9.52
N VAL A 52 8.32 -5.57 -10.26
CA VAL A 52 8.35 -5.61 -11.73
C VAL A 52 8.51 -4.19 -12.29
N GLY A 53 9.41 -4.03 -13.28
CA GLY A 53 9.64 -2.75 -13.94
C GLY A 53 10.56 -1.78 -13.19
N GLN A 54 10.98 -2.09 -11.97
CA GLN A 54 11.94 -1.27 -11.23
C GLN A 54 13.39 -1.63 -11.58
N THR A 55 14.20 -0.63 -11.92
CA THR A 55 15.65 -0.77 -12.09
C THR A 55 16.35 -0.39 -10.80
N VAL A 56 17.11 -1.31 -10.21
CA VAL A 56 17.94 -1.02 -9.03
C VAL A 56 19.21 -0.32 -9.50
N THR A 57 19.37 0.95 -9.12
CA THR A 57 20.56 1.75 -9.42
C THR A 57 21.44 1.81 -8.18
N SER A 58 22.74 1.49 -8.34
CA SER A 58 23.75 1.58 -7.29
C SER A 58 24.38 2.98 -7.15
N LYS A 59 24.28 3.80 -8.19
CA LYS A 59 24.58 5.24 -8.13
C LYS A 59 23.37 5.98 -7.57
N TRP A 60 23.61 7.03 -6.79
CA TRP A 60 22.55 7.97 -6.48
C TRP A 60 21.99 8.51 -7.80
N PRO A 61 20.68 8.39 -8.06
CA PRO A 61 20.03 9.17 -9.09
C PRO A 61 19.89 10.58 -8.53
N VAL A 62 21.02 11.27 -8.30
CA VAL A 62 20.96 12.72 -8.18
C VAL A 62 20.47 13.17 -9.54
N LEU A 63 19.18 13.47 -9.61
CA LEU A 63 18.68 14.34 -10.64
C LEU A 63 19.38 15.66 -10.37
N ASP A 64 20.50 15.89 -11.05
CA ASP A 64 21.18 17.17 -11.01
C ASP A 64 20.24 18.18 -11.68
N LEU A 65 19.43 18.84 -10.86
CA LEU A 65 18.47 19.86 -11.29
C LEU A 65 19.19 21.13 -11.76
N GLY A 66 20.53 21.12 -11.84
CA GLY A 66 21.39 22.24 -12.20
C GLY A 66 21.40 23.36 -11.16
N THR A 67 20.57 23.25 -10.13
CA THR A 67 20.36 24.24 -9.08
C THR A 67 20.10 23.53 -7.76
N GLN A 68 20.87 23.87 -6.74
CA GLN A 68 20.61 23.47 -5.36
C GLN A 68 19.74 24.56 -4.72
N PRO A 69 18.48 24.28 -4.35
CA PRO A 69 17.66 25.26 -3.66
C PRO A 69 18.21 25.49 -2.25
N GLU A 70 18.36 26.75 -1.87
CA GLU A 70 18.64 27.13 -0.50
C GLU A 70 17.33 27.06 0.30
N ILE A 71 17.20 26.04 1.16
CA ILE A 71 16.04 25.88 2.03
C ILE A 71 16.44 26.38 3.42
N SER A 72 16.07 27.62 3.75
CA SER A 72 16.24 28.14 5.11
C SER A 72 15.35 27.37 6.08
N THR A 73 15.94 26.91 7.18
CA THR A 73 15.24 26.25 8.29
C THR A 73 14.29 27.16 9.04
N GLU A 74 14.42 28.47 8.88
CA GLU A 74 13.61 29.49 9.57
C GLU A 74 12.14 29.48 9.13
N ASN A 75 11.88 29.05 7.88
CA ASN A 75 10.54 29.02 7.28
C ASN A 75 10.01 27.60 7.06
N TRP A 76 10.70 26.58 7.59
CA TRP A 76 10.31 25.19 7.40
C TRP A 76 9.16 24.82 8.37
N SER A 77 8.14 24.13 7.86
CA SER A 77 7.04 23.55 8.68
C SER A 77 6.72 22.12 8.24
N LEU A 78 6.27 21.27 9.19
CA LEU A 78 5.88 19.87 9.00
C LEU A 78 4.41 19.76 8.58
#